data_AF-A0A529XZV3-F1
#
_entry.id   AF-A0A529XZV3-F1
#
_cell.length_a   1.000
_cell.length_b   1.000
_cell.length_c   1.000
_cell.angle_alpha   90.00
_cell.angle_beta   90.00
_cell.angle_gamma   90.00
#
_symmetry.space_group_name_H-M   'P 1'
#
loop_
_entity.id
_entity.type
_entity.pdbx_description
1 polymer ?
#
loop_
_entity_poly.entity_id
_entity_poly.type
_entity_poly.pdbx_seq_one_letter_code
_entity_poly.pdbx_strand_id
1 'polypeptide(L)'
;SRMRNAGAVFIGRHTPEVIGDYVGGSNHVLPTARSARFSSGLSVLDFVKRSSILKLGPEQLKALAPAAIALAKAEGLDAHARSVAIRLNM
;
A
#
# COMPACT_ATOMS: atom_id res chain seq x y z
N SER A 1 10.31 4.33 20.00
CA SER A 1 11.67 4.30 19.38
C SER A 1 12.02 5.69 18.85
N ARG A 2 13.27 6.16 19.01
CA ARG A 2 13.74 7.49 18.53
C ARG A 2 14.31 7.47 17.10
N MET A 3 14.74 6.32 16.59
CA MET A 3 15.31 6.17 15.25
C MET A 3 14.23 5.67 14.28
N ARG A 4 13.96 6.44 13.22
CA ARG A 4 12.88 6.16 12.26
C ARG A 4 13.36 5.78 10.86
N ASN A 5 14.58 6.16 10.48
CA ASN A 5 15.12 5.96 9.13
C ASN A 5 16.40 5.12 9.20
N ALA A 6 16.32 3.83 8.90
CA ALA A 6 17.44 2.90 8.84
C ALA A 6 17.11 1.73 7.90
N GLY A 7 18.08 1.28 7.09
CA GLY A 7 17.90 0.10 6.24
C GLY A 7 17.89 -1.20 7.05
N ALA A 8 18.84 -1.33 7.97
CA ALA A 8 18.91 -2.39 8.97
C ALA A 8 19.48 -1.81 10.28
N VAL A 9 19.26 -2.51 11.40
CA VAL A 9 19.71 -2.09 12.73
C VAL A 9 20.40 -3.26 13.42
N PHE A 10 21.64 -3.04 13.83
CA PHE A 10 22.46 -4.02 14.53
C PHE A 10 22.69 -3.53 15.98
N ILE A 11 22.36 -4.35 16.98
CA ILE A 11 22.30 -3.91 18.39
C ILE A 11 23.23 -4.76 19.25
N GLY A 12 24.16 -4.10 19.94
CA GLY A 12 25.09 -4.74 20.89
C GLY A 12 26.44 -5.10 20.28
N ARG A 13 27.43 -5.34 21.16
CA ARG A 13 28.84 -5.55 20.75
C ARG A 13 29.10 -6.82 19.95
N HIS A 14 28.21 -7.80 20.03
CA HIS A 14 28.34 -9.11 19.38
C HIS A 14 27.53 -9.22 18.08
N THR A 15 27.05 -8.09 17.56
CA THR A 15 26.24 -8.05 16.33
C THR A 15 26.92 -7.15 15.31
N PRO A 16 28.10 -7.53 14.80
CA PRO A 16 28.74 -6.77 13.73
C PRO A 16 27.87 -6.85 12.46
N GLU A 17 27.87 -5.77 11.67
CA GLU A 17 27.01 -5.64 10.49
C GLU A 17 27.22 -6.78 9.47
N VAL A 18 28.45 -7.27 9.35
CA VAL A 18 28.83 -8.44 8.54
C VAL A 18 28.00 -9.72 8.81
N ILE A 19 27.42 -9.87 10.01
CA ILE A 19 26.50 -10.99 10.26
C ILE A 19 25.24 -10.85 9.40
N GLY A 20 24.68 -9.65 9.29
CA GLY A 20 23.50 -9.37 8.45
C GLY A 20 23.77 -9.52 6.96
N ASP A 21 25.02 -9.33 6.54
CA ASP A 21 25.44 -9.50 5.15
C ASP A 21 25.44 -10.96 4.68
N TYR A 22 25.65 -11.90 5.59
CA TYR A 22 25.89 -13.29 5.21
C TYR A 22 24.92 -14.28 5.85
N VAL A 23 24.82 -14.29 7.19
CA VAL A 23 24.23 -15.42 7.93
C VAL A 23 23.17 -15.02 8.95
N GLY A 24 22.86 -13.73 9.06
CA GLY A 24 21.87 -13.20 9.99
C GLY A 24 20.41 -13.45 9.56
N GLY A 25 20.18 -13.80 8.30
CA GLY A 25 18.86 -14.12 7.74
C GLY A 25 18.07 -12.91 7.23
N SER A 26 18.43 -11.68 7.62
CA SER A 26 17.96 -10.46 6.96
C SER A 26 18.52 -10.33 5.55
N ASN A 27 17.87 -9.57 4.67
CA ASN A 27 18.42 -9.26 3.35
C ASN A 27 19.35 -8.05 3.42
N HIS A 28 20.56 -8.17 2.87
CA HIS A 28 21.56 -7.09 2.86
C HIS A 28 21.44 -6.12 1.67
N VAL A 29 20.50 -6.36 0.75
CA VAL A 29 20.15 -5.40 -0.30
C VAL A 29 19.28 -4.32 0.33
N LEU A 30 19.93 -3.25 0.79
CA LEU A 30 19.33 -2.20 1.62
C LEU A 30 19.30 -0.83 0.92
N PRO A 31 18.41 0.08 1.36
CA PRO A 31 18.39 1.48 0.92
C PRO A 31 19.69 2.23 1.24
N THR A 32 20.34 2.79 0.22
CA THR A 32 21.55 3.64 0.35
C THR A 32 21.26 5.10 0.01
N ALA A 33 22.24 6.00 0.12
CA ALA A 33 22.10 7.42 -0.27
C ALA A 33 20.85 8.13 0.32
N ARG A 34 20.57 7.90 1.61
CA ARG A 34 19.40 8.43 2.36
C ARG A 34 18.03 7.90 1.92
N SER A 35 17.96 6.91 1.04
CA SER A 35 16.67 6.34 0.57
C SER A 35 15.89 5.59 1.65
N ALA A 36 16.52 5.20 2.76
CA ALA A 36 15.84 4.68 3.97
C ALA A 36 14.81 5.65 4.59
N ARG A 37 14.69 6.87 4.07
CA ARG A 37 13.60 7.81 4.39
C ARG A 37 12.26 7.46 3.74
N PHE A 38 12.26 6.63 2.70
CA PHE A 38 11.07 6.30 1.92
C PHE A 38 11.04 4.88 1.32
N SER A 39 12.15 4.14 1.34
CA SER A 39 12.22 2.74 0.90
C SER A 39 12.65 1.79 2.02
N SER A 40 12.43 0.50 1.79
CA SER A 40 12.76 -0.61 2.70
C SER A 40 13.89 -1.47 2.11
N GLY A 41 14.50 -2.31 2.95
CA GLY A 41 15.33 -3.41 2.47
C GLY A 41 14.55 -4.40 1.61
N LEU A 42 15.26 -5.08 0.71
CA LEU A 42 14.68 -6.07 -0.19
C LEU A 42 14.00 -7.19 0.61
N SER A 43 12.81 -7.56 0.17
CA SER A 43 11.95 -8.54 0.80
C SER A 43 11.18 -9.33 -0.25
N VAL A 44 10.44 -10.35 0.17
CA VAL A 44 9.52 -11.06 -0.73
C VAL A 44 8.45 -10.13 -1.32
N LEU A 45 8.12 -9.02 -0.65
CA LEU A 45 7.12 -8.05 -1.12
C LEU A 45 7.56 -7.33 -2.39
N ASP A 46 8.86 -7.23 -2.64
CA ASP A 46 9.40 -6.62 -3.85
C ASP A 46 9.20 -7.51 -5.10
N PHE A 47 8.88 -8.79 -4.90
CA PHE A 47 8.66 -9.78 -5.97
C PHE A 47 7.19 -10.18 -6.13
N VAL A 48 6.29 -9.63 -5.31
CA VAL A 48 4.85 -9.89 -5.42
C VAL A 48 4.10 -8.58 -5.59
N LYS A 49 2.86 -8.68 -6.08
CA LYS A 49 1.94 -7.54 -6.16
C LYS A 49 0.66 -7.84 -5.40
N ARG A 50 0.04 -6.81 -4.83
CA ARG A 50 -1.25 -6.92 -4.13
C ARG A 50 -2.39 -6.52 -5.08
N SER A 51 -3.42 -7.35 -5.13
CA SER A 51 -4.66 -7.06 -5.86
C SER A 51 -5.82 -6.89 -4.88
N SER A 52 -6.55 -5.77 -4.97
CA SER A 52 -7.77 -5.56 -4.18
C SER A 52 -8.96 -6.23 -4.87
N ILE A 53 -9.81 -6.90 -4.10
CA ILE A 53 -11.06 -7.50 -4.57
C ILE A 53 -12.21 -6.80 -3.85
N LEU A 54 -13.18 -6.26 -4.61
CA LEU A 54 -14.35 -5.57 -4.09
C LEU A 54 -15.62 -6.21 -4.68
N LYS A 55 -16.59 -6.49 -3.82
CA LYS A 55 -17.91 -7.02 -4.20
C LYS A 55 -18.98 -6.29 -3.41
N LEU A 56 -20.01 -5.82 -4.12
CA LEU A 56 -21.22 -5.28 -3.51
C LEU A 56 -22.41 -6.17 -3.90
N GLY A 57 -23.32 -6.38 -2.95
CA GLY A 57 -24.67 -6.81 -3.25
C GLY A 57 -25.57 -5.61 -3.58
N PRO A 58 -26.85 -5.87 -3.94
CA PRO A 58 -27.80 -4.81 -4.28
C PRO A 58 -27.99 -3.78 -3.17
N GLU A 59 -28.13 -4.22 -1.91
CA GLU A 59 -28.35 -3.31 -0.77
C GLU A 59 -27.15 -2.42 -0.48
N GLN A 60 -25.92 -2.95 -0.59
CA GLN A 60 -24.71 -2.15 -0.42
C GLN A 60 -24.54 -1.13 -1.55
N LEU A 61 -24.86 -1.51 -2.80
CA LEU A 61 -24.84 -0.56 -3.92
C LEU A 61 -25.86 0.55 -3.70
N LYS A 62 -27.09 0.22 -3.29
CA LYS A 62 -28.14 1.20 -2.98
C LYS A 62 -27.72 2.16 -1.87
N ALA A 63 -27.06 1.66 -0.83
CA ALA A 63 -26.57 2.49 0.27
C ALA A 63 -25.45 3.46 -0.13
N LEU A 64 -24.50 3.01 -0.98
CA LEU A 64 -23.34 3.83 -1.37
C LEU A 64 -23.57 4.69 -2.62
N ALA A 65 -24.57 4.37 -3.44
CA ALA A 65 -24.82 5.02 -4.71
C ALA A 65 -25.01 6.54 -4.62
N PRO A 66 -25.77 7.10 -3.66
CA PRO A 66 -25.95 8.55 -3.57
C PRO A 66 -24.62 9.30 -3.42
N ALA A 67 -23.70 8.78 -2.59
CA ALA A 67 -22.37 9.36 -2.40
C ALA A 67 -21.53 9.25 -3.67
N ALA A 68 -21.51 8.08 -4.31
CA ALA A 68 -20.74 7.86 -5.55
C ALA A 68 -21.24 8.75 -6.70
N ILE A 69 -22.55 8.90 -6.86
CA ILE A 69 -23.16 9.77 -7.89
C ILE A 69 -22.85 11.24 -7.59
N ALA A 70 -22.96 11.68 -6.34
CA ALA A 70 -22.69 13.07 -5.95
C ALA A 70 -21.23 13.45 -6.25
N LEU A 71 -20.27 12.59 -5.87
CA LEU A 71 -18.85 12.80 -6.17
C LEU A 71 -18.59 12.81 -7.68
N ALA A 72 -19.12 11.84 -8.42
CA ALA A 72 -18.94 11.78 -9.86
C ALA A 72 -19.50 13.00 -10.59
N LYS A 73 -20.66 13.54 -10.16
CA LYS A 73 -21.23 14.77 -10.71
C LYS A 73 -20.37 16.00 -10.36
N ALA A 74 -19.88 16.10 -9.12
CA ALA A 74 -19.01 17.20 -8.70
C ALA A 74 -17.68 17.23 -9.48
N GLU A 75 -17.20 16.07 -9.91
CA GLU A 75 -15.98 15.91 -10.74
C GLU A 75 -16.26 16.07 -12.25
N GLY A 76 -17.51 16.28 -12.68
CA GLY A 76 -17.88 16.36 -14.10
C GLY A 76 -17.81 15.02 -14.84
N LEU A 77 -17.81 13.89 -14.12
CA LEU A 77 -17.69 12.53 -14.65
C LEU A 77 -19.06 11.87 -14.82
N ASP A 78 -19.90 12.41 -15.71
CA ASP A 78 -21.28 11.92 -15.86
C ASP A 78 -21.38 10.43 -16.22
N ALA A 79 -20.41 9.88 -16.96
CA ALA A 79 -20.38 8.45 -17.28
C ALA A 79 -20.20 7.57 -16.02
N HIS A 80 -19.40 8.02 -15.05
CA HIS A 80 -19.23 7.32 -13.78
C HIS A 80 -20.54 7.36 -12.97
N ALA A 81 -21.17 8.54 -12.87
CA ALA A 81 -22.48 8.69 -12.22
C ALA A 81 -23.55 7.78 -12.87
N ARG A 82 -23.64 7.79 -14.20
CA ARG A 82 -24.59 6.96 -14.97
C ARG A 82 -24.35 5.46 -14.75
N SER A 83 -23.10 5.01 -14.61
CA SER A 83 -22.79 3.60 -14.36
C SER A 83 -23.45 3.09 -13.05
N VAL A 84 -23.55 3.94 -12.04
CA VAL A 84 -24.23 3.62 -10.78
C VAL A 84 -25.74 3.79 -10.93
N ALA A 85 -26.18 4.94 -11.46
CA ALA A 85 -27.58 5.31 -11.56
C ALA A 85 -28.41 4.30 -12.37
N ILE A 86 -27.88 3.78 -13.49
CA ILE A 86 -28.58 2.81 -14.36
C ILE A 86 -28.90 1.48 -13.64
N ARG A 87 -28.12 1.12 -12.61
CA ARG A 87 -28.36 -0.11 -11.83
C ARG A 87 -29.47 0.06 -10.80
N LEU A 88 -29.84 1.30 -10.48
CA LEU A 88 -30.85 1.66 -9.48
C LEU A 88 -32.04 2.43 -10.08
N ASN A 89 -32.01 2.72 -11.38
CA ASN A 89 -32.96 3.57 -12.09
C ASN A 89 -33.17 4.95 -11.42
N MET A 90 -32.05 5.59 -11.05
CA MET A 90 -31.99 6.94 -10.45
C MET A 90 -31.64 8.03 -11.46
#